data_AF-A0ABD0R1N1-F1
#
_entry.id   AF-A0ABD0R1N1-F1
#
_cell.length_a   1.000
_cell.length_b   1.000
_cell.length_c   1.000
_cell.angle_alpha   90.00
_cell.angle_beta   90.00
_cell.angle_gamma   90.00
#
_symmetry.space_group_name_H-M   'P 1'
#
loop_
_entity.id
_entity.type
_entity.pdbx_description
1 polymer ?
#
loop_
_entity_poly.entity_id
_entity_poly.type
_entity_poly.pdbx_seq_one_letter_code
_entity_poly.pdbx_strand_id
1 'polypeptide(L)'
;RSGVAASPKKARTHTTPLQQKLTDLYEAVRNFTDNRGRRLSTVFLRLPSRSELPDYYAAIKRPIDMERIRSYMVQGRYQDVDSLAEDFILMFNNACTYNEPESLIYRDALLLHRAFLEARRQIEDEEDGDEGGLGGLSVASLVRELIRNLFVSMMGHQDDEGRCYSDSLAEVPAIDPANPEDPPLTLEIIRNNVDNGRYRRLDVFQEHVFEVLEKARRLNRTDSEIFEDSVELQHFFVKIRDELCKNGEILLTPALSYTSKHLHADIDQEKREKLPQEIEEDRLKREEDKK
;
A
#
# COMPACT_ATOMS: atom_id res chain seq x y z
N ARG A 1 35.75 -17.09 -61.05
CA ARG A 1 35.61 -15.96 -60.09
C ARG A 1 34.34 -16.17 -59.31
N SER A 2 34.46 -16.09 -57.99
CA SER A 2 33.54 -16.56 -56.97
C SER A 2 32.20 -15.83 -56.96
N GLY A 3 31.11 -16.59 -56.90
CA GLY A 3 29.78 -16.08 -56.52
C GLY A 3 29.64 -16.15 -55.01
N VAL A 4 29.65 -15.01 -54.34
CA VAL A 4 29.46 -14.91 -52.88
C VAL A 4 27.95 -14.89 -52.62
N ALA A 5 27.44 -15.97 -52.05
CA ALA A 5 26.09 -16.01 -51.49
C ALA A 5 26.06 -15.13 -50.23
N ALA A 6 25.31 -14.03 -50.29
CA ALA A 6 25.03 -13.20 -49.13
C ALA A 6 24.00 -13.91 -48.23
N SER A 7 24.39 -14.21 -46.99
CA SER A 7 23.50 -14.70 -45.94
C SER A 7 22.41 -13.66 -45.61
N PRO A 8 21.17 -14.07 -45.29
CA PRO A 8 20.12 -13.13 -44.91
C PRO A 8 20.48 -12.46 -43.58
N LYS A 9 20.52 -11.12 -43.59
CA LYS A 9 20.71 -10.29 -42.38
C LYS A 9 19.54 -10.55 -41.43
N LYS A 10 19.84 -11.03 -40.21
CA LYS A 10 18.87 -11.11 -39.10
C LYS A 10 18.19 -9.74 -38.94
N ALA A 11 16.88 -9.71 -39.09
CA ALA A 11 16.08 -8.52 -38.84
C ALA A 11 16.28 -8.08 -37.38
N ARG A 12 16.70 -6.83 -37.16
CA ARG A 12 16.67 -6.21 -35.84
C ARG A 12 15.21 -6.04 -35.47
N THR A 13 14.71 -6.88 -34.56
CA THR A 13 13.37 -6.74 -33.99
C THR A 13 13.36 -5.48 -33.12
N HIS A 14 12.67 -4.44 -33.57
CA HIS A 14 12.36 -3.29 -32.71
C HIS A 14 11.53 -3.80 -31.54
N THR A 15 12.05 -3.66 -30.32
CA THR A 15 11.33 -4.02 -29.09
C THR A 15 10.25 -2.98 -28.88
N THR A 16 9.01 -3.39 -28.65
CA THR A 16 7.90 -2.44 -28.44
C THR A 16 8.08 -1.71 -27.09
N PRO A 17 7.48 -0.52 -26.91
CA PRO A 17 7.53 0.18 -25.62
C PRO A 17 7.06 -0.72 -24.46
N LEU A 18 6.00 -1.50 -24.67
CA LEU A 18 5.54 -2.49 -23.70
C LEU A 18 6.61 -3.56 -23.42
N GLN A 19 7.20 -4.17 -24.45
CA GLN A 19 8.24 -5.19 -24.26
C GLN A 19 9.46 -4.65 -23.51
N GLN A 20 9.79 -3.37 -23.70
CA GLN A 20 10.85 -2.70 -22.96
C GLN A 20 10.48 -2.59 -21.47
N LYS A 21 9.29 -2.06 -21.15
CA LYS A 21 8.78 -1.96 -19.77
C LYS A 21 8.76 -3.31 -19.04
N LEU A 22 8.24 -4.35 -19.71
CA LEU A 22 8.23 -5.71 -19.16
C LEU A 22 9.65 -6.20 -18.86
N THR A 23 10.60 -5.90 -19.75
CA THR A 23 12.02 -6.25 -19.58
C THR A 23 12.64 -5.51 -18.41
N ASP A 24 12.37 -4.21 -18.28
CA ASP A 24 12.93 -3.38 -17.22
C ASP A 24 12.43 -3.82 -15.84
N LEU A 25 11.13 -4.12 -15.71
CA LEU A 25 10.55 -4.69 -14.49
C LEU A 25 11.18 -6.04 -14.10
N TYR A 26 11.33 -6.93 -15.08
CA TYR A 26 11.93 -8.23 -14.85
C TYR A 26 13.39 -8.10 -14.38
N GLU A 27 14.17 -7.24 -15.04
CA GLU A 27 15.58 -7.03 -14.70
C GLU A 27 15.75 -6.27 -13.38
N ALA A 28 14.82 -5.39 -13.01
CA ALA A 28 14.81 -4.72 -11.71
C ALA A 28 14.74 -5.74 -10.56
N VAL A 29 13.81 -6.70 -10.63
CA VAL A 29 13.71 -7.78 -9.64
C VAL A 29 14.92 -8.72 -9.72
N ARG A 30 15.30 -9.13 -10.93
CA ARG A 30 16.38 -10.07 -11.16
C ARG A 30 17.71 -9.57 -10.59
N ASN A 31 18.01 -8.29 -10.77
CA ASN A 31 19.30 -7.72 -10.41
C ASN A 31 19.33 -7.07 -9.02
N PHE A 32 18.20 -7.02 -8.32
CA PHE A 32 18.12 -6.44 -6.98
C PHE A 32 19.07 -7.13 -5.99
N THR A 33 19.84 -6.33 -5.24
CA THR A 33 20.79 -6.79 -4.24
C THR A 33 20.54 -6.17 -2.88
N ASP A 34 20.85 -6.90 -1.80
CA ASP A 34 20.94 -6.30 -0.47
C ASP A 34 22.19 -5.40 -0.34
N ASN A 35 22.32 -4.77 0.83
CA ASN A 35 23.45 -3.92 1.20
C ASN A 35 24.81 -4.64 1.20
N ARG A 36 24.83 -5.96 1.10
CA ARG A 36 26.06 -6.78 1.01
C ARG A 36 26.33 -7.24 -0.42
N GLY A 37 25.53 -6.81 -1.39
CA GLY A 37 25.64 -7.19 -2.79
C GLY A 37 25.11 -8.59 -3.10
N ARG A 38 24.45 -9.26 -2.16
CA ARG A 38 23.84 -10.58 -2.42
C ARG A 38 22.59 -10.36 -3.25
N ARG A 39 22.46 -11.14 -4.32
CA ARG A 39 21.28 -11.11 -5.21
C ARG A 39 20.15 -11.96 -4.63
N LEU A 40 19.04 -11.31 -4.32
CA LEU A 40 17.91 -11.93 -3.62
C LEU A 40 17.10 -12.85 -4.54
N SER A 41 17.05 -12.53 -5.84
CA SER A 41 16.28 -13.29 -6.84
C SER A 41 16.76 -14.73 -7.07
N THR A 42 17.96 -15.08 -6.60
CA THR A 42 18.63 -16.36 -6.90
C THR A 42 17.78 -17.59 -6.59
N VAL A 43 17.08 -17.59 -5.45
CA VAL A 43 16.20 -18.69 -5.04
C VAL A 43 14.84 -18.71 -5.74
N PHE A 44 14.49 -17.64 -6.44
CA PHE A 44 13.23 -17.48 -7.19
C PHE A 44 13.37 -17.75 -8.68
N LEU A 45 14.61 -17.98 -9.16
CA LEU A 45 14.88 -18.20 -10.58
C LEU A 45 14.18 -19.46 -11.09
N ARG A 46 14.28 -20.56 -10.33
CA ARG A 46 13.74 -21.86 -10.72
C ARG A 46 13.30 -22.63 -9.48
N LEU A 47 12.06 -23.11 -9.49
CA LEU A 47 11.56 -23.98 -8.44
C LEU A 47 12.21 -25.37 -8.50
N PRO A 48 12.42 -26.05 -7.36
CA PRO A 48 12.73 -27.48 -7.33
C PRO A 48 11.67 -28.28 -8.08
N SER A 49 12.03 -29.41 -8.68
CA SER A 49 11.05 -30.26 -9.37
C SER A 49 10.05 -30.90 -8.39
N ARG A 50 8.91 -31.37 -8.90
CA ARG A 50 7.90 -32.09 -8.10
C ARG A 50 8.45 -33.32 -7.37
N SER A 51 9.48 -33.97 -7.91
CA SER A 51 10.16 -35.09 -7.25
C SER A 51 11.10 -34.64 -6.14
N GLU A 52 11.69 -33.45 -6.25
CA GLU A 52 12.62 -32.91 -5.25
C GLU A 52 11.90 -32.28 -4.05
N LEU A 53 10.73 -31.66 -4.28
CA LEU A 53 9.97 -30.98 -3.23
C LEU A 53 8.45 -31.23 -3.36
N PRO A 54 7.98 -32.47 -3.17
CA PRO A 54 6.58 -32.85 -3.46
C PRO A 54 5.55 -32.15 -2.56
N ASP A 55 5.90 -31.85 -1.32
CA ASP A 55 5.08 -31.16 -0.33
C ASP A 55 4.79 -29.70 -0.72
N TYR A 56 5.76 -28.99 -1.32
CA TYR A 56 5.54 -27.66 -1.89
C TYR A 56 4.43 -27.68 -2.94
N TYR A 57 4.44 -28.67 -3.82
CA TYR A 57 3.45 -28.81 -4.88
C TYR A 57 2.10 -29.36 -4.40
N ALA A 58 2.02 -29.88 -3.18
CA ALA A 58 0.77 -30.19 -2.51
C ALA A 58 0.15 -28.95 -1.85
N ALA A 59 0.97 -28.07 -1.28
CA ALA A 59 0.54 -26.84 -0.63
C ALA A 59 0.20 -25.71 -1.63
N ILE A 60 1.04 -25.52 -2.66
CA ILE A 60 0.96 -24.40 -3.59
C ILE A 60 0.21 -24.79 -4.87
N LYS A 61 -0.98 -24.20 -5.06
CA LYS A 61 -1.91 -24.51 -6.17
C LYS A 61 -1.41 -24.07 -7.54
N ARG A 62 -0.74 -22.90 -7.61
CA ARG A 62 -0.22 -22.33 -8.87
C ARG A 62 1.28 -22.01 -8.73
N PRO A 63 2.16 -23.03 -8.82
CA PRO A 63 3.61 -22.83 -8.79
C PRO A 63 4.08 -21.99 -9.98
N ILE A 64 4.94 -21.01 -9.72
CA ILE A 64 5.58 -20.16 -10.72
C ILE A 64 6.96 -19.71 -10.23
N ASP A 65 7.88 -19.48 -11.17
CA ASP A 65 9.23 -18.96 -10.94
C ASP A 65 9.62 -17.94 -12.00
N MET A 66 10.74 -17.25 -11.80
CA MET A 66 11.17 -16.20 -12.74
C MET A 66 11.58 -16.76 -14.11
N GLU A 67 12.03 -18.00 -14.24
CA GLU A 67 12.27 -18.62 -15.55
C GLU A 67 10.97 -18.81 -16.32
N ARG A 68 9.89 -19.24 -15.66
CA ARG A 68 8.56 -19.35 -16.26
C ARG A 68 8.03 -17.99 -16.67
N ILE A 69 8.13 -16.99 -15.81
CA ILE A 69 7.72 -15.60 -16.10
C ILE A 69 8.48 -15.09 -17.33
N ARG A 70 9.81 -15.26 -17.37
CA ARG A 70 10.63 -14.88 -18.52
C ARG A 70 10.20 -15.58 -19.81
N SER A 71 9.89 -16.88 -19.72
CA SER A 71 9.36 -17.64 -20.87
C SER A 71 8.05 -17.05 -21.38
N TYR A 72 7.15 -16.62 -20.49
CA TYR A 72 5.89 -15.99 -20.87
C TYR A 72 6.11 -14.61 -21.52
N MET A 73 7.07 -13.82 -21.03
CA MET A 73 7.47 -12.56 -21.66
C MET A 73 7.98 -12.78 -23.09
N VAL A 74 8.90 -13.72 -23.29
CA VAL A 74 9.50 -14.01 -24.61
C VAL A 74 8.46 -14.55 -25.59
N GLN A 75 7.45 -15.28 -25.09
CA GLN A 75 6.32 -15.76 -25.88
C GLN A 75 5.26 -14.68 -26.16
N GLY A 76 5.43 -13.46 -25.62
CA GLY A 76 4.47 -12.37 -25.79
C GLY A 76 3.13 -12.62 -25.11
N ARG A 77 3.11 -13.38 -24.00
CA ARG A 77 1.87 -13.73 -23.30
C ARG A 77 1.28 -12.60 -22.47
N TYR A 78 2.11 -11.64 -22.08
CA TYR A 78 1.67 -10.45 -21.34
C TYR A 78 1.30 -9.35 -22.32
N GLN A 79 0.03 -8.92 -22.30
CA GLN A 79 -0.48 -7.86 -23.17
C GLN A 79 -0.36 -6.47 -22.52
N ASP A 80 -0.05 -6.43 -21.24
CA ASP A 80 0.09 -5.24 -20.41
C ASP A 80 1.07 -5.53 -19.24
N VAL A 81 1.43 -4.47 -18.52
CA VAL A 81 2.32 -4.54 -17.34
C VAL A 81 1.63 -5.26 -16.17
N ASP A 82 0.31 -5.12 -16.05
CA ASP A 82 -0.47 -5.72 -14.96
C ASP A 82 -0.43 -7.25 -15.01
N SER A 83 -0.54 -7.85 -16.20
CA SER A 83 -0.44 -9.30 -16.39
C SER A 83 0.92 -9.87 -15.95
N LEU A 84 2.00 -9.12 -16.13
CA LEU A 84 3.33 -9.50 -15.62
C LEU A 84 3.39 -9.35 -14.09
N ALA A 85 2.81 -8.27 -13.57
CA ALA A 85 2.75 -8.01 -12.14
C ALA A 85 2.00 -9.11 -11.39
N GLU A 86 0.88 -9.59 -11.91
CA GLU A 86 0.12 -10.69 -11.32
C GLU A 86 0.98 -11.94 -11.10
N ASP A 87 1.81 -12.32 -12.08
CA ASP A 87 2.66 -13.51 -11.99
C ASP A 87 3.84 -13.31 -11.02
N PHE A 88 4.43 -12.10 -10.95
CA PHE A 88 5.45 -11.78 -9.93
C PHE A 88 4.85 -11.76 -8.51
N ILE A 89 3.70 -11.13 -8.33
CA ILE A 89 2.98 -11.08 -7.04
C ILE A 89 2.62 -12.51 -6.62
N LEU A 90 2.12 -13.34 -7.53
CA LEU A 90 1.85 -14.75 -7.26
C LEU A 90 3.12 -15.50 -6.81
N MET A 91 4.26 -15.26 -7.46
CA MET A 91 5.54 -15.87 -7.07
C MET A 91 5.94 -15.49 -5.63
N PHE A 92 5.85 -14.21 -5.27
CA PHE A 92 6.16 -13.75 -3.91
C PHE A 92 5.16 -14.28 -2.87
N ASN A 93 3.87 -14.28 -3.19
CA ASN A 93 2.82 -14.81 -2.31
C ASN A 93 2.98 -16.32 -2.08
N ASN A 94 3.33 -17.09 -3.12
CA ASN A 94 3.64 -18.52 -2.98
C ASN A 94 4.81 -18.74 -2.03
N ALA A 95 5.88 -17.93 -2.16
CA ALA A 95 7.02 -18.01 -1.26
C ALA A 95 6.64 -17.67 0.18
N CYS A 96 5.81 -16.64 0.39
CA CYS A 96 5.34 -16.28 1.73
C CYS A 96 4.34 -17.29 2.32
N THR A 97 3.59 -17.99 1.47
CA THR A 97 2.62 -19.00 1.90
C THR A 97 3.30 -20.29 2.35
N TYR A 98 4.37 -20.70 1.67
CA TYR A 98 5.05 -21.97 1.97
C TYR A 98 6.17 -21.84 3.00
N ASN A 99 6.88 -20.72 3.03
CA ASN A 99 8.03 -20.54 3.91
C ASN A 99 7.64 -19.80 5.19
N GLU A 100 8.30 -20.13 6.30
CA GLU A 100 8.08 -19.44 7.59
C GLU A 100 8.47 -17.95 7.53
N PRO A 101 7.76 -17.05 8.24
CA PRO A 101 8.04 -15.61 8.26
C PRO A 101 9.49 -15.23 8.63
N GLU A 102 10.11 -16.03 9.50
CA GLU A 102 11.49 -15.83 9.96
C GLU A 102 12.53 -16.29 8.92
N SER A 103 12.12 -17.05 7.92
CA SER A 103 13.02 -17.61 6.92
C SER A 103 13.59 -16.53 5.99
N LEU A 104 14.80 -16.78 5.48
CA LEU A 104 15.46 -15.87 4.55
C LEU A 104 14.66 -15.70 3.25
N ILE A 105 14.06 -16.78 2.74
CA ILE A 105 13.27 -16.77 1.49
C ILE A 105 12.02 -15.90 1.64
N TYR A 106 11.33 -15.98 2.79
CA TYR A 106 10.17 -15.13 3.07
C TYR A 106 10.57 -13.64 3.08
N ARG A 107 11.64 -13.29 3.80
CA ARG A 107 12.12 -11.90 3.87
C ARG A 107 12.60 -11.39 2.51
N ASP A 108 13.30 -12.22 1.74
CA ASP A 108 13.74 -11.88 0.39
C ASP A 108 12.55 -11.66 -0.55
N ALA A 109 11.48 -12.46 -0.43
CA ALA A 109 10.26 -12.28 -1.22
C ALA A 109 9.60 -10.92 -0.96
N LEU A 110 9.54 -10.49 0.31
CA LEU A 110 9.00 -9.17 0.66
C LEU A 110 9.84 -8.01 0.11
N LEU A 111 11.17 -8.12 0.20
CA LEU A 111 12.09 -7.11 -0.32
C LEU A 111 12.02 -7.01 -1.84
N LEU A 112 11.98 -8.15 -2.54
CA LEU A 112 11.82 -8.19 -4.00
C LEU A 112 10.44 -7.68 -4.44
N HIS A 113 9.39 -7.97 -3.68
CA HIS A 113 8.06 -7.44 -3.93
C HIS A 113 8.06 -5.90 -3.82
N ARG A 114 8.68 -5.35 -2.78
CA ARG A 114 8.86 -3.89 -2.65
C ARG A 114 9.65 -3.30 -3.82
N ALA A 115 10.76 -3.93 -4.20
CA ALA A 115 11.58 -3.49 -5.33
C ALA A 115 10.82 -3.50 -6.67
N PHE A 116 9.99 -4.53 -6.89
CA PHE A 116 9.14 -4.64 -8.07
C PHE A 116 8.14 -3.47 -8.14
N LEU A 117 7.44 -3.18 -7.04
CA LEU A 117 6.47 -2.09 -6.98
C LEU A 117 7.12 -0.72 -7.20
N GLU A 118 8.33 -0.52 -6.69
CA GLU A 118 9.09 0.71 -6.90
C GLU A 118 9.53 0.88 -8.36
N ALA A 119 10.02 -0.18 -9.00
CA ALA A 119 10.37 -0.16 -10.42
C ALA A 119 9.13 0.11 -11.30
N ARG A 120 7.98 -0.47 -10.95
CA ARG A 120 6.72 -0.22 -11.66
C ARG A 120 6.29 1.24 -11.57
N ARG A 121 6.36 1.82 -10.37
CA ARG A 121 6.06 3.25 -10.15
C ARG A 121 6.95 4.16 -11.00
N GLN A 122 8.24 3.87 -11.10
CA GLN A 122 9.17 4.68 -11.91
C GLN A 122 8.78 4.67 -13.39
N ILE A 123 8.38 3.51 -13.92
CA ILE A 123 7.92 3.39 -15.31
C ILE A 123 6.60 4.15 -15.51
N GLU A 124 5.66 4.05 -14.58
CA GLU A 124 4.39 4.78 -14.62
C GLU A 124 4.60 6.31 -14.55
N ASP A 125 5.52 6.78 -13.70
CA ASP A 125 5.85 8.21 -13.56
C ASP A 125 6.57 8.77 -14.80
N GLU A 126 7.32 7.95 -15.55
CA GLU A 126 7.93 8.34 -16.85
C GLU A 126 6.89 8.48 -17.97
N GLU A 127 5.77 7.74 -17.90
CA GLU A 127 4.67 7.83 -18.88
C GLU A 127 3.78 9.07 -18.68
N ASP A 128 3.59 9.50 -17.43
CA ASP A 128 2.84 10.71 -17.06
C ASP A 128 3.53 12.01 -17.53
N GLY A 129 4.79 11.93 -17.96
CA GLY A 129 5.61 13.07 -18.38
C GLY A 129 5.41 13.54 -19.83
N ASP A 130 4.81 12.73 -20.72
CA ASP A 130 4.87 13.01 -22.17
C ASP A 130 3.52 13.24 -22.89
N GLU A 131 2.36 12.71 -22.46
CA GLU A 131 1.08 13.04 -23.17
C GLU A 131 -0.16 13.09 -22.27
N GLY A 132 -0.77 14.28 -22.22
CA GLY A 132 -2.16 14.44 -21.81
C GLY A 132 -3.12 13.99 -22.91
N GLY A 133 -4.08 13.12 -22.57
CA GLY A 133 -5.33 12.97 -23.32
C GLY A 133 -5.72 11.53 -23.67
N LEU A 134 -6.79 11.08 -22.99
CA LEU A 134 -7.77 10.07 -23.40
C LEU A 134 -7.38 8.57 -23.37
N GLY A 135 -8.06 7.85 -22.47
CA GLY A 135 -8.77 6.63 -22.92
C GLY A 135 -8.29 5.28 -22.40
N GLY A 136 -7.92 5.18 -21.11
CA GLY A 136 -7.85 3.91 -20.37
C GLY A 136 -7.94 4.22 -18.88
N LEU A 137 -8.80 3.54 -18.12
CA LEU A 137 -8.84 3.70 -16.67
C LEU A 137 -7.51 3.20 -16.11
N SER A 138 -6.55 4.09 -15.90
CA SER A 138 -5.26 3.72 -15.32
C SER A 138 -5.46 3.27 -13.88
N VAL A 139 -4.64 2.33 -13.40
CA VAL A 139 -4.60 1.94 -11.97
C VAL A 139 -4.49 3.17 -11.08
N ALA A 140 -3.70 4.17 -11.48
CA ALA A 140 -3.60 5.46 -10.78
C ALA A 140 -4.94 6.22 -10.71
N SER A 141 -5.76 6.17 -11.76
CA SER A 141 -7.09 6.79 -11.77
C SER A 141 -8.07 6.03 -10.89
N LEU A 142 -8.01 4.69 -10.89
CA LEU A 142 -8.80 3.84 -9.97
C LEU A 142 -8.42 4.07 -8.50
N VAL A 143 -7.12 4.18 -8.19
CA VAL A 143 -6.64 4.48 -6.84
C VAL A 143 -7.08 5.89 -6.41
N ARG A 144 -6.97 6.88 -7.29
CA ARG A 144 -7.45 8.25 -6.99
C ARG A 144 -8.96 8.29 -6.77
N GLU A 145 -9.73 7.56 -7.57
CA GLU A 145 -11.18 7.45 -7.40
C GLU A 145 -11.54 6.73 -6.09
N LEU A 146 -10.85 5.65 -5.76
CA LEU A 146 -11.02 4.93 -4.49
C LEU A 146 -10.70 5.84 -3.30
N ILE A 147 -9.57 6.56 -3.31
CA ILE A 147 -9.19 7.51 -2.26
C ILE A 147 -10.24 8.61 -2.13
N ARG A 148 -10.72 9.18 -3.25
CA ARG A 148 -11.77 10.20 -3.24
C ARG A 148 -13.06 9.67 -2.61
N ASN A 149 -13.51 8.50 -3.04
CA ASN A 149 -14.74 7.87 -2.53
C ASN A 149 -14.62 7.54 -1.04
N LEU A 150 -13.47 7.03 -0.60
CA LEU A 150 -13.21 6.74 0.80
C LEU A 150 -13.22 8.03 1.64
N PHE A 151 -12.55 9.09 1.18
CA PHE A 151 -12.53 10.38 1.87
C PHE A 151 -13.93 11.00 1.96
N VAL A 152 -14.68 11.03 0.84
CA VAL A 152 -16.05 11.57 0.81
C VAL A 152 -16.97 10.77 1.73
N SER A 153 -16.86 9.44 1.73
CA SER A 153 -17.65 8.58 2.62
C SER A 153 -17.34 8.88 4.08
N MET A 154 -16.06 9.00 4.45
CA MET A 154 -15.64 9.33 5.82
C MET A 154 -16.16 10.71 6.25
N MET A 155 -16.01 11.74 5.41
CA MET A 155 -16.48 13.09 5.73
C MET A 155 -18.01 13.17 5.86
N GLY A 156 -18.74 12.31 5.14
CA GLY A 156 -20.20 12.23 5.19
C GLY A 156 -20.75 11.21 6.19
N HIS A 157 -19.92 10.59 7.02
CA HIS A 157 -20.38 9.66 8.06
C HIS A 157 -21.11 10.44 9.16
N GLN A 158 -22.33 10.02 9.48
CA GLN A 158 -23.27 10.75 10.33
C GLN A 158 -23.80 9.89 11.48
N ASP A 159 -24.13 10.53 12.59
CA ASP A 159 -24.88 9.91 13.69
C ASP A 159 -26.39 9.86 13.41
N ASP A 160 -27.15 9.33 14.38
CA ASP A 160 -28.60 9.19 14.28
C ASP A 160 -29.35 10.54 14.18
N GLU A 161 -28.70 11.64 14.53
CA GLU A 161 -29.25 13.01 14.44
C GLU A 161 -28.85 13.71 13.13
N GLY A 162 -28.04 13.07 12.30
CA GLY A 162 -27.57 13.58 11.02
C GLY A 162 -26.37 14.53 11.12
N ARG A 163 -25.71 14.62 12.29
CA ARG A 163 -24.47 15.37 12.48
C ARG A 163 -23.30 14.56 11.93
N CYS A 164 -22.41 15.21 11.18
CA CYS A 164 -21.22 14.53 10.68
C CYS A 164 -20.18 14.42 11.79
N TYR A 165 -19.67 13.21 12.06
CA TYR A 165 -18.60 13.01 13.05
C TYR A 165 -17.34 13.84 12.73
N SER A 166 -17.13 14.17 11.45
CA SER A 166 -15.98 14.97 11.03
C SER A 166 -16.06 16.45 11.41
N ASP A 167 -17.23 16.93 11.83
CA ASP A 167 -17.44 18.34 12.20
C ASP A 167 -16.73 18.69 13.53
N SER A 168 -16.71 17.78 14.51
CA SER A 168 -16.03 18.00 15.79
C SER A 168 -14.50 18.13 15.64
N LEU A 169 -13.94 17.55 14.58
CA LEU A 169 -12.51 17.61 14.27
C LEU A 169 -12.07 18.95 13.67
N ALA A 170 -12.99 19.86 13.33
CA ALA A 170 -12.65 21.17 12.76
C ALA A 170 -11.83 22.05 13.72
N GLU A 171 -11.94 21.81 15.03
CA GLU A 171 -11.22 22.55 16.07
C GLU A 171 -9.82 21.98 16.39
N VAL A 172 -9.49 20.81 15.84
CA VAL A 172 -8.19 20.17 16.09
C VAL A 172 -7.08 20.97 15.39
N PRO A 173 -6.03 21.40 16.12
CA PRO A 173 -4.97 22.21 15.54
C PRO A 173 -4.17 21.43 14.50
N ALA A 174 -3.69 22.15 13.47
CA ALA A 174 -2.90 21.54 12.41
C ALA A 174 -1.58 20.93 12.90
N ILE A 175 -0.98 21.52 13.94
CA ILE A 175 0.29 21.13 14.54
C ILE A 175 0.01 20.62 15.96
N ASP A 176 0.56 19.47 16.31
CA ASP A 176 0.57 18.97 17.68
C ASP A 176 1.60 19.78 18.49
N PRO A 177 1.23 20.48 19.57
CA PRO A 177 2.18 21.21 20.41
C PRO A 177 3.29 20.32 20.99
N ALA A 178 3.05 19.02 21.15
CA ALA A 178 4.06 18.06 21.60
C ALA A 178 5.07 17.70 20.49
N ASN A 179 4.68 17.82 19.21
CA ASN A 179 5.49 17.47 18.04
C ASN A 179 5.50 18.61 17.01
N PRO A 180 6.11 19.78 17.32
CA PRO A 180 6.03 20.97 16.48
C PRO A 180 6.80 20.87 15.15
N GLU A 181 7.69 19.90 15.02
CA GLU A 181 8.49 19.66 13.81
C GLU A 181 7.70 18.89 12.73
N ASP A 182 6.58 18.26 13.10
CA ASP A 182 5.76 17.51 12.17
C ASP A 182 5.03 18.45 11.20
N PRO A 183 4.89 18.08 9.91
CA PRO A 183 4.17 18.89 8.94
C PRO A 183 2.73 19.18 9.40
N PRO A 184 2.23 20.42 9.23
CA PRO A 184 0.85 20.75 9.59
C PRO A 184 -0.13 19.90 8.77
N LEU A 185 -1.08 19.28 9.45
CA LEU A 185 -2.04 18.38 8.82
C LEU A 185 -3.42 18.49 9.46
N THR A 186 -4.44 18.70 8.63
CA THR A 186 -5.86 18.76 9.01
C THR A 186 -6.70 18.03 7.97
N LEU A 187 -7.96 17.72 8.28
CA LEU A 187 -8.90 17.17 7.30
C LEU A 187 -9.09 18.09 6.07
N GLU A 188 -8.97 19.41 6.24
CA GLU A 188 -9.03 20.36 5.13
C GLU A 188 -7.79 20.27 4.21
N ILE A 189 -6.59 20.13 4.78
CA ILE A 189 -5.37 19.91 3.99
C ILE A 189 -5.46 18.57 3.24
N ILE A 190 -5.97 17.52 3.91
CA ILE A 190 -6.20 16.22 3.28
C ILE A 190 -7.21 16.34 2.15
N ARG A 191 -8.34 17.04 2.34
CA ARG A 191 -9.34 17.34 1.30
C ARG A 191 -8.69 17.99 0.09
N ASN A 192 -7.92 19.06 0.31
CA ASN A 192 -7.22 19.76 -0.77
C ASN A 192 -6.27 18.82 -1.53
N ASN A 193 -5.55 17.94 -0.83
CA ASN A 193 -4.69 16.95 -1.46
C ASN A 193 -5.48 15.89 -2.25
N VAL A 194 -6.64 15.44 -1.77
CA VAL A 194 -7.54 14.51 -2.48
C VAL A 194 -8.10 15.18 -3.74
N ASP A 195 -8.63 16.39 -3.63
CA ASP A 195 -9.27 17.11 -4.73
C ASP A 195 -8.29 17.43 -5.86
N ASN A 196 -7.05 17.79 -5.50
CA ASN A 196 -5.96 18.04 -6.45
C ASN A 196 -5.23 16.76 -6.89
N GLY A 197 -5.70 15.57 -6.50
CA GLY A 197 -5.13 14.29 -6.92
C GLY A 197 -3.68 14.05 -6.47
N ARG A 198 -3.28 14.66 -5.34
CA ARG A 198 -1.92 14.59 -4.78
C ARG A 198 -1.62 13.23 -4.15
N TYR A 199 -2.64 12.52 -3.66
CA TYR A 199 -2.49 11.15 -3.19
C TYR A 199 -2.52 10.17 -4.36
N ARG A 200 -1.35 9.58 -4.66
CA ARG A 200 -1.20 8.46 -5.61
C ARG A 200 -1.28 7.09 -4.96
N ARG A 201 -1.31 7.04 -3.62
CA ARG A 201 -1.14 5.84 -2.80
C ARG A 201 -2.13 5.84 -1.64
N LEU A 202 -2.87 4.73 -1.48
CA LEU A 202 -3.88 4.59 -0.44
C LEU A 202 -3.28 4.52 0.96
N ASP A 203 -2.11 3.89 1.11
CA ASP A 203 -1.43 3.79 2.41
C ASP A 203 -0.95 5.15 2.92
N VAL A 204 -0.39 5.99 2.04
CA VAL A 204 -0.02 7.37 2.40
C VAL A 204 -1.24 8.22 2.80
N PHE A 205 -2.34 8.09 2.05
CA PHE A 205 -3.59 8.76 2.40
C PHE A 205 -4.12 8.28 3.76
N GLN A 206 -4.10 6.96 4.01
CA GLN A 206 -4.49 6.38 5.29
C GLN A 206 -3.63 6.90 6.44
N GLU A 207 -2.31 6.91 6.30
CA GLU A 207 -1.39 7.43 7.32
C GLU A 207 -1.73 8.88 7.67
N HIS A 208 -2.01 9.72 6.68
CA HIS A 208 -2.39 11.11 6.93
C HIS A 208 -3.75 11.25 7.64
N VAL A 209 -4.75 10.46 7.25
CA VAL A 209 -6.04 10.44 7.95
C VAL A 209 -5.84 9.98 9.39
N PHE A 210 -5.10 8.90 9.61
CA PHE A 210 -4.83 8.34 10.92
C PHE A 210 -4.10 9.33 11.81
N GLU A 211 -3.09 10.03 11.30
CA GLU A 211 -2.38 11.06 12.05
C GLU A 211 -3.32 12.18 12.53
N VAL A 212 -4.29 12.62 11.71
CA VAL A 212 -5.26 13.63 12.15
C VAL A 212 -6.18 13.10 13.26
N LEU A 213 -6.66 11.86 13.14
CA LEU A 213 -7.56 11.25 14.12
C LEU A 213 -6.81 10.92 15.43
N GLU A 214 -5.61 10.37 15.34
CA GLU A 214 -4.76 10.07 16.48
C GLU A 214 -4.31 11.35 17.20
N LYS A 215 -3.95 12.41 16.46
CA LYS A 215 -3.67 13.72 17.05
C LYS A 215 -4.88 14.28 17.80
N ALA A 216 -6.08 14.15 17.25
CA ALA A 216 -7.30 14.55 17.94
C ALA A 216 -7.44 13.82 19.29
N ARG A 217 -7.14 12.51 19.34
CA ARG A 217 -7.16 11.71 20.58
C ARG A 217 -6.03 12.03 21.54
N ARG A 218 -4.84 12.35 21.05
CA ARG A 218 -3.72 12.78 21.90
C ARG A 218 -4.06 14.07 22.64
N LEU A 219 -4.65 15.04 21.93
CA LEU A 219 -4.91 16.38 22.44
C LEU A 219 -6.17 16.52 23.28
N ASN A 220 -7.08 15.55 23.22
CA ASN A 220 -8.38 15.62 23.90
C ASN A 220 -8.56 14.49 24.93
N ARG A 221 -9.44 14.71 25.91
CA ARG A 221 -9.73 13.72 26.94
C ARG A 221 -10.56 12.56 26.39
N THR A 222 -10.44 11.39 27.02
CA THR A 222 -11.16 10.18 26.58
C THR A 222 -12.69 10.29 26.64
N ASP A 223 -13.22 11.22 27.43
CA ASP A 223 -14.65 11.50 27.58
C ASP A 223 -15.15 12.66 26.70
N SER A 224 -14.29 13.21 25.83
CA SER A 224 -14.69 14.29 24.92
C SER A 224 -15.34 13.78 23.64
N GLU A 225 -16.22 14.61 23.08
CA GLU A 225 -16.84 14.35 21.77
C GLU A 225 -15.79 14.16 20.67
N ILE A 226 -14.76 15.01 20.63
CA ILE A 226 -13.66 14.92 19.65
C ILE A 226 -12.95 13.56 19.73
N PHE A 227 -12.72 13.04 20.94
CA PHE A 227 -12.07 11.75 21.12
C PHE A 227 -12.95 10.63 20.57
N GLU A 228 -14.20 10.54 21.01
CA GLU A 228 -15.13 9.47 20.60
C GLU A 228 -15.45 9.53 19.09
N ASP A 229 -15.69 10.72 18.53
CA ASP A 229 -15.91 10.92 17.10
C ASP A 229 -14.70 10.50 16.26
N SER A 230 -13.48 10.76 16.74
CA SER A 230 -12.26 10.33 16.03
C SER A 230 -12.07 8.81 16.04
N VAL A 231 -12.49 8.12 17.10
CA VAL A 231 -12.48 6.65 17.19
C VAL A 231 -13.48 6.07 16.20
N GLU A 232 -14.72 6.58 16.20
CA GLU A 232 -15.78 6.15 15.29
C GLU A 232 -15.38 6.37 13.83
N LEU A 233 -14.83 7.54 13.49
CA LEU A 233 -14.35 7.81 12.13
C LEU A 233 -13.22 6.87 11.69
N GLN A 234 -12.27 6.53 12.57
CA GLN A 234 -11.20 5.61 12.21
C GLN A 234 -11.73 4.19 11.99
N HIS A 235 -12.69 3.74 12.82
CA HIS A 235 -13.37 2.47 12.62
C HIS A 235 -14.14 2.43 11.29
N PHE A 236 -14.91 3.47 11.01
CA PHE A 236 -15.66 3.62 9.77
C PHE A 236 -14.73 3.65 8.56
N PHE A 237 -13.63 4.40 8.61
CA PHE A 237 -12.62 4.45 7.57
C PHE A 237 -12.06 3.06 7.23
N VAL A 238 -11.62 2.31 8.24
CA VAL A 238 -11.05 0.96 8.07
C VAL A 238 -12.08 0.03 7.42
N LYS A 239 -13.34 0.09 7.87
CA LYS A 239 -14.43 -0.71 7.30
C LYS A 239 -14.67 -0.39 5.82
N ILE A 240 -14.88 0.89 5.47
CA ILE A 240 -15.16 1.30 4.09
C ILE A 240 -13.96 1.03 3.18
N ARG A 241 -12.73 1.24 3.66
CA ARG A 241 -11.51 0.89 2.94
C ARG A 241 -11.50 -0.60 2.56
N ASP A 242 -11.76 -1.48 3.53
CA ASP A 242 -11.74 -2.93 3.31
C ASP A 242 -12.84 -3.38 2.33
N GLU A 243 -14.03 -2.77 2.43
CA GLU A 243 -15.12 -2.98 1.48
C GLU A 243 -14.76 -2.51 0.05
N LEU A 244 -14.21 -1.31 -0.10
CA LEU A 244 -13.81 -0.74 -1.40
C LEU A 244 -12.64 -1.48 -2.03
N CYS A 245 -11.70 -1.98 -1.23
CA CYS A 245 -10.61 -2.83 -1.71
C CYS A 245 -11.04 -4.29 -1.92
N LYS A 246 -12.28 -4.66 -1.57
CA LYS A 246 -12.76 -6.04 -1.47
C LYS A 246 -11.77 -6.95 -0.75
N ASN A 247 -11.30 -6.54 0.42
CA ASN A 247 -10.29 -7.27 1.21
C ASN A 247 -9.01 -7.63 0.40
N GLY A 248 -8.64 -6.79 -0.57
CA GLY A 248 -7.47 -6.98 -1.42
C GLY A 248 -7.74 -7.58 -2.80
N GLU A 249 -9.00 -7.94 -3.13
CA GLU A 249 -9.36 -8.44 -4.47
C GLU A 249 -9.35 -7.34 -5.54
N ILE A 250 -9.74 -6.09 -5.19
CA ILE A 250 -9.73 -4.94 -6.12
C ILE A 250 -8.38 -4.22 -6.08
N LEU A 251 -7.82 -4.05 -4.89
CA LEU A 251 -6.57 -3.34 -4.69
C LEU A 251 -5.83 -3.92 -3.49
N LEU A 252 -4.72 -4.61 -3.75
CA LEU A 252 -3.79 -5.00 -2.70
C LEU A 252 -2.87 -3.81 -2.38
N THR A 253 -2.87 -3.38 -1.12
CA THR A 253 -2.13 -2.21 -0.66
C THR A 253 -1.59 -2.45 0.75
N PRO A 254 -0.41 -1.91 1.12
CA PRO A 254 0.11 -1.97 2.49
C PRO A 254 -0.89 -1.46 3.54
N ALA A 255 -1.79 -0.56 3.14
CA ALA A 255 -2.85 -0.02 4.00
C ALA A 255 -3.68 -1.12 4.68
N LEU A 256 -3.94 -2.23 3.98
CA LEU A 256 -4.74 -3.37 4.46
C LEU A 256 -4.05 -4.19 5.57
N SER A 257 -2.74 -3.99 5.78
CA SER A 257 -2.03 -4.64 6.89
C SER A 257 -2.50 -4.13 8.26
N TYR A 258 -3.01 -2.90 8.32
CA TYR A 258 -3.66 -2.36 9.51
C TYR A 258 -5.13 -2.75 9.54
N THR A 259 -5.54 -3.59 10.49
CA THR A 259 -6.87 -4.20 10.53
C THR A 259 -7.71 -3.61 11.66
N SER A 260 -9.02 -3.87 11.66
CA SER A 260 -9.89 -3.51 12.78
C SER A 260 -9.41 -4.05 14.14
N LYS A 261 -8.69 -5.19 14.16
CA LYS A 261 -8.09 -5.71 15.40
C LYS A 261 -6.91 -4.87 15.90
N HIS A 262 -6.10 -4.34 14.98
CA HIS A 262 -5.01 -3.44 15.33
C HIS A 262 -5.59 -2.14 15.91
N LEU A 263 -6.59 -1.56 15.24
CA LEU A 263 -7.30 -0.38 15.74
C LEU A 263 -7.87 -0.57 17.14
N HIS A 264 -8.56 -1.68 17.38
CA HIS A 264 -9.13 -1.95 18.69
C HIS A 264 -8.04 -2.02 19.79
N ALA A 265 -6.92 -2.69 19.51
CA ALA A 265 -5.80 -2.79 20.44
C ALA A 265 -5.14 -1.43 20.72
N ASP A 266 -4.98 -0.60 19.69
CA ASP A 266 -4.38 0.73 19.82
C ASP A 266 -5.28 1.66 20.67
N ILE A 267 -6.58 1.71 20.39
CA ILE A 267 -7.54 2.52 21.16
C ILE A 267 -7.61 2.07 22.63
N ASP A 268 -7.62 0.76 22.89
CA ASP A 268 -7.61 0.22 24.25
C ASP A 268 -6.34 0.63 25.01
N GLN A 269 -5.19 0.64 24.31
CA GLN A 269 -3.93 1.06 24.89
C GLN A 269 -3.92 2.57 25.18
N GLU A 270 -4.39 3.40 24.24
CA GLU A 270 -4.54 4.86 24.44
C GLU A 270 -5.42 5.16 25.66
N LYS A 271 -6.60 4.52 25.77
CA LYS A 271 -7.50 4.70 26.92
C LYS A 271 -6.85 4.28 28.23
N ARG A 272 -6.10 3.16 28.23
CA ARG A 272 -5.39 2.66 29.41
C ARG A 272 -4.31 3.62 29.91
N GLU A 273 -3.64 4.32 29.00
CA GLU A 273 -2.60 5.31 29.33
C GLU A 273 -3.17 6.63 29.82
N LYS A 274 -4.28 7.11 29.22
CA LYS A 274 -4.89 8.41 29.52
C LYS A 274 -5.78 8.41 30.77
N LEU A 275 -6.64 7.40 30.94
CA LEU A 275 -7.64 7.39 32.02
C LEU A 275 -7.06 7.61 33.44
N PRO A 276 -5.92 7.00 33.83
CA PRO A 276 -5.36 7.26 35.16
C PRO A 276 -4.92 8.72 35.35
N GLN A 277 -4.42 9.36 34.29
CA GLN A 277 -3.98 10.76 34.33
C GLN A 277 -5.19 11.69 34.44
N GLU A 278 -6.24 11.42 33.66
CA GLU A 278 -7.50 12.18 33.67
C GLU A 278 -8.21 12.12 35.05
N ILE A 279 -8.21 10.94 35.69
CA ILE A 279 -8.76 10.76 37.06
C ILE A 279 -7.96 11.57 38.09
N GLU A 280 -6.64 11.59 37.96
CA GLU A 280 -5.78 12.35 38.87
C GLU A 280 -5.95 13.86 38.69
N GLU A 281 -6.05 14.33 37.44
CA GLU A 281 -6.39 15.73 37.12
C GLU A 281 -7.72 16.15 37.76
N ASP A 282 -8.76 15.31 37.63
CA ASP A 282 -10.07 15.57 38.25
C ASP A 282 -9.98 15.62 39.78
N ARG A 283 -9.14 14.76 40.38
CA ARG A 283 -8.92 14.74 41.83
C ARG A 283 -8.25 16.05 42.28
N LEU A 284 -7.19 16.47 41.60
CA LEU A 284 -6.47 17.70 41.92
C LEU A 284 -7.36 18.94 41.77
N LYS A 285 -8.13 19.02 40.69
CA LYS A 285 -9.08 20.13 40.46
C LYS A 285 -10.13 20.22 41.58
N ARG A 286 -10.68 19.09 42.03
CA ARG A 286 -11.61 19.05 43.17
C ARG A 286 -10.97 19.43 44.51
N GLU A 287 -9.66 19.25 44.66
CA GLU A 287 -8.91 19.68 45.86
C GLU A 287 -8.62 21.18 45.82
N GLU A 288 -8.37 21.75 44.64
CA GLU A 288 -8.22 23.20 44.43
C GLU A 288 -9.53 23.96 44.66
N ASP A 289 -10.65 23.48 44.11
CA ASP A 289 -11.98 24.11 44.26
C ASP A 289 -12.48 24.15 45.73
N LYS A 290 -11.86 23.35 46.61
CA LYS A 290 -12.18 23.31 48.05
C LYS A 290 -11.33 24.24 48.91
N LYS A 291 -10.29 24.88 48.35
CA LYS A 291 -9.41 25.83 49.04
C LYS A 291 -9.87 27.26 48.84
#